data_AF-A0A931W4N5-F1
#
_entry.id   AF-A0A931W4N5-F1
#
_cell.length_a   1.000
_cell.length_b   1.000
_cell.length_c   1.000
_cell.angle_alpha   90.00
_cell.angle_beta   90.00
_cell.angle_gamma   90.00
#
_symmetry.space_group_name_H-M   'P 1'
#
loop_
_entity.id
_entity.type
_entity.pdbx_description
1 polymer ?
#
loop_
_entity_poly.entity_id
_entity_poly.type
_entity_poly.pdbx_seq_one_letter_code
_entity_poly.pdbx_strand_id
1 'polypeptide(L)'
;MDKVAHLPEIRFALGEPEIDTTSIDNAAYTLEAKAFFISSVGSDGYKIHHKATIRKAVSDRRASLDERTETKPTTRSLVKKEWERGATIPIEPFPEDGAAVADSPRLTLALMEPETEWTGTGPVRERIVEWSKTRGKSPRLYPGSIVWCFKKPGRELRDKVELMLAWKKVSRDIAEGVLGTDYDRPERAEIQAKVSDAEEAAKDEVWGGYRFIVLTDAKEADGLKVVDLGAGHSSAQETLCGRVIQALKSSALLNESVGAGYLDRNWPPALKESGAWPLSSLRQSFLNGSLTRLLDPDAVLKAKIVEFVGKGDFGLASGSRSDGTYDRIWFEELLSPDEVTFEANVFLLTKAKAKALKARSTIEPVIEPEPKPDEKAPTITEPIFEPTPEPAPQSVTLHLRGTIPAEMWNRLGTKVIPKLRSGSELKAEISCSVSVDGKAVASFESDLRQILEDLGLADKIRIERS
;
A
#
# COMPACT_ATOMS: atom_id res chain seq x y z
N MET A 1 -33.21 -21.36 55.83
CA MET A 1 -34.21 -21.03 54.79
C MET A 1 -33.48 -20.29 53.69
N ASP A 2 -33.46 -20.85 52.48
CA ASP A 2 -32.93 -20.12 51.33
C ASP A 2 -33.88 -18.97 51.01
N LYS A 3 -33.40 -17.74 51.22
CA LYS A 3 -34.14 -16.49 50.99
C LYS A 3 -34.17 -16.15 49.49
N VAL A 4 -34.70 -17.06 48.67
CA VAL A 4 -34.88 -16.88 47.23
C VAL A 4 -36.32 -16.46 46.97
N ALA A 5 -36.51 -15.44 46.12
CA ALA A 5 -37.83 -15.03 45.63
C ALA A 5 -37.97 -15.44 44.16
N HIS A 6 -38.95 -16.28 43.84
CA HIS A 6 -39.21 -16.72 42.47
C HIS A 6 -40.17 -15.78 41.73
N LEU A 7 -40.09 -15.70 40.40
CA LEU A 7 -40.97 -14.85 39.59
C LEU A 7 -42.47 -14.99 39.94
N PRO A 8 -43.05 -16.19 40.17
CA PRO A 8 -44.44 -16.30 40.61
C PRO A 8 -44.74 -15.57 41.93
N GLU A 9 -43.82 -15.61 42.89
CA GLU A 9 -43.96 -14.95 44.19
C GLU A 9 -43.84 -13.43 44.04
N ILE A 10 -42.91 -12.97 43.20
CA ILE A 10 -42.72 -11.55 42.88
C ILE A 10 -43.96 -10.99 42.15
N ARG A 11 -44.51 -11.73 41.18
CA ARG A 11 -45.76 -11.38 40.48
C ARG A 11 -46.94 -11.34 41.44
N PHE A 12 -47.03 -12.28 42.37
CA PHE A 12 -48.09 -12.29 43.37
C PHE A 12 -47.99 -11.09 44.33
N ALA A 13 -46.77 -10.70 44.73
CA ALA A 13 -46.56 -9.60 45.65
C ALA A 13 -46.73 -8.21 45.01
N LEU A 14 -46.43 -8.07 43.72
CA LEU A 14 -46.44 -6.78 43.00
C LEU A 14 -47.61 -6.64 42.02
N GLY A 15 -48.38 -7.69 41.78
CA GLY A 15 -49.46 -7.71 40.80
C GLY A 15 -50.64 -6.85 41.24
N GLU A 16 -51.05 -5.95 40.35
CA GLU A 16 -52.26 -5.13 40.46
C GLU A 16 -53.09 -5.24 39.17
N PRO A 17 -54.39 -4.92 39.17
CA PRO A 17 -55.26 -5.08 37.99
C PRO A 17 -54.76 -4.38 36.72
N GLU A 18 -53.91 -3.36 36.86
CA GLU A 18 -53.35 -2.56 35.76
C GLU A 18 -51.90 -2.93 35.40
N ILE A 19 -51.26 -3.84 36.14
CA ILE A 19 -49.85 -4.21 35.94
C ILE A 19 -49.75 -5.57 35.25
N ASP A 20 -49.18 -5.58 34.05
CA ASP A 20 -48.90 -6.82 33.34
C ASP A 20 -47.72 -7.60 33.94
N THR A 21 -47.89 -8.92 34.05
CA THR A 21 -46.87 -9.82 34.63
C THR A 21 -45.55 -9.83 33.87
N THR A 22 -45.54 -9.59 32.56
CA THR A 22 -44.31 -9.49 31.75
C THR A 22 -43.50 -8.25 32.13
N SER A 23 -44.16 -7.17 32.54
CA SER A 23 -43.49 -5.96 33.00
C SER A 23 -42.74 -6.21 34.32
N ILE A 24 -43.34 -7.00 35.21
CA ILE A 24 -42.71 -7.43 36.47
C ILE A 24 -41.47 -8.29 36.19
N ASP A 25 -41.59 -9.25 35.28
CA ASP A 25 -40.47 -10.11 34.87
C ASP A 25 -39.32 -9.28 34.29
N ASN A 26 -39.62 -8.43 33.31
CA ASN A 26 -38.63 -7.55 32.67
C ASN A 26 -37.96 -6.63 33.69
N ALA A 27 -38.71 -6.10 34.66
CA ALA A 27 -38.17 -5.30 35.74
C ALA A 27 -37.23 -6.11 36.64
N ALA A 28 -37.60 -7.34 37.00
CA ALA A 28 -36.76 -8.24 37.80
C ALA A 28 -35.44 -8.59 37.08
N TYR A 29 -35.53 -8.97 35.80
CA TYR A 29 -34.34 -9.22 34.96
C TYR A 29 -33.46 -7.98 34.83
N THR A 30 -34.06 -6.81 34.56
CA THR A 30 -33.32 -5.55 34.42
C THR A 30 -32.69 -5.10 35.74
N LEU A 31 -33.37 -5.33 36.86
CA LEU A 31 -32.88 -5.00 38.18
C LEU A 31 -31.70 -5.92 38.56
N GLU A 32 -31.81 -7.23 38.35
CA GLU A 32 -30.68 -8.17 38.51
C GLU A 32 -29.50 -7.74 37.64
N ALA A 33 -29.76 -7.38 36.37
CA ALA A 33 -28.73 -6.95 35.44
C ALA A 33 -27.91 -5.74 35.93
N LYS A 34 -28.52 -4.86 36.74
CA LYS A 34 -27.92 -3.60 37.22
C LYS A 34 -27.51 -3.61 38.69
N ALA A 35 -28.16 -4.40 39.52
CA ALA A 35 -27.97 -4.39 40.97
C ALA A 35 -26.75 -5.21 41.38
N PHE A 36 -25.91 -4.63 42.23
CA PHE A 36 -24.69 -5.29 42.69
C PHE A 36 -24.91 -6.38 43.75
N PHE A 37 -26.08 -6.44 44.37
CA PHE A 37 -26.35 -7.34 45.50
C PHE A 37 -27.47 -8.33 45.20
N ILE A 38 -27.96 -8.38 43.96
CA ILE A 38 -28.99 -9.33 43.52
C ILE A 38 -28.34 -10.30 42.55
N SER A 39 -28.60 -11.59 42.71
CA SER A 39 -28.20 -12.63 41.77
C SER A 39 -29.36 -13.55 41.45
N SER A 40 -29.37 -14.07 40.22
CA SER A 40 -30.27 -15.14 39.82
C SER A 40 -29.92 -16.46 40.50
N VAL A 41 -30.93 -17.27 40.79
CA VAL A 41 -30.83 -18.63 41.34
C VAL A 41 -31.79 -19.51 40.55
N GLY A 42 -31.24 -20.42 39.74
CA GLY A 42 -32.05 -21.21 38.80
C GLY A 42 -32.58 -20.35 37.65
N SER A 43 -33.74 -20.72 37.10
CA SER A 43 -34.33 -20.06 35.93
C SER A 43 -35.15 -18.80 36.26
N ASP A 44 -35.74 -18.74 37.45
CA ASP A 44 -36.73 -17.74 37.82
C ASP A 44 -36.57 -17.20 39.26
N GLY A 45 -35.55 -17.64 39.99
CA GLY A 45 -35.27 -17.23 41.36
C GLY A 45 -34.31 -16.04 41.43
N TYR A 46 -34.51 -15.16 42.40
CA TYR A 46 -33.64 -14.03 42.72
C TYR A 46 -33.32 -14.02 44.20
N LYS A 47 -32.06 -13.72 44.55
CA LYS A 47 -31.59 -13.67 45.94
C LYS A 47 -30.79 -12.39 46.18
N ILE A 48 -31.04 -11.75 47.32
CA ILE A 48 -30.22 -10.63 47.79
C ILE A 48 -29.07 -11.19 48.61
N HIS A 49 -27.84 -10.92 48.19
CA HIS A 49 -26.62 -11.29 48.87
C HIS A 49 -26.02 -10.10 49.62
N HIS A 50 -25.31 -10.37 50.72
CA HIS A 50 -24.56 -9.36 51.46
C HIS A 50 -23.22 -9.02 50.78
N LYS A 51 -22.68 -9.96 49.99
CA LYS A 51 -21.48 -9.77 49.17
C LYS A 51 -21.89 -9.24 47.80
N ALA A 52 -21.19 -8.23 47.32
CA ALA A 52 -21.43 -7.69 45.99
C ALA A 52 -21.01 -8.70 44.91
N THR A 53 -21.76 -8.73 43.81
CA THR A 53 -21.45 -9.53 42.62
C THR A 53 -20.21 -9.00 41.93
N ILE A 54 -19.61 -9.84 41.08
CA ILE A 54 -18.42 -9.46 40.29
C ILE A 54 -18.66 -8.24 39.40
N ARG A 55 -19.93 -7.98 39.03
CA ARG A 55 -20.34 -6.82 38.25
C ARG A 55 -20.00 -5.49 38.92
N LYS A 56 -20.03 -5.45 40.26
CA LYS A 56 -19.57 -4.26 41.01
C LYS A 56 -18.09 -4.02 40.80
N ALA A 57 -17.27 -5.07 40.95
CA ALA A 57 -15.84 -4.97 40.71
C ALA A 57 -15.53 -4.50 39.28
N VAL A 58 -16.24 -5.01 38.28
CA VAL A 58 -16.10 -4.55 36.88
C VAL A 58 -16.50 -3.08 36.74
N SER A 59 -17.62 -2.66 37.32
CA SER A 59 -18.06 -1.27 37.30
C SER A 59 -17.03 -0.32 37.95
N ASP A 60 -16.50 -0.70 39.12
CA ASP A 60 -15.50 0.07 39.86
C ASP A 60 -14.17 0.14 39.07
N ARG A 61 -13.75 -0.96 38.44
CA ARG A 61 -12.57 -0.99 37.58
C ARG A 61 -12.76 -0.17 36.31
N ARG A 62 -13.94 -0.18 35.71
CA ARG A 62 -14.28 0.64 34.55
C ARG A 62 -14.23 2.13 34.88
N ALA A 63 -14.82 2.53 36.01
CA ALA A 63 -14.84 3.91 36.46
C ALA A 63 -13.45 4.46 36.85
N SER A 64 -12.50 3.58 37.16
CA SER A 64 -11.12 3.94 37.51
C SER A 64 -10.13 3.83 36.36
N LEU A 65 -10.58 3.56 35.13
CA LEU A 65 -9.72 3.55 33.95
C LEU A 65 -9.23 4.96 33.63
N ASP A 66 -7.92 5.07 33.41
CA ASP A 66 -7.35 6.32 32.91
C ASP A 66 -7.42 6.39 31.38
N GLU A 67 -7.97 7.51 30.88
CA GLU A 67 -8.21 7.68 29.44
C GLU A 67 -6.90 7.72 28.64
N ARG A 68 -5.88 8.41 29.16
CA ARG A 68 -4.65 8.71 28.42
C ARG A 68 -3.69 7.52 28.42
N THR A 69 -3.62 6.79 29.52
CA THR A 69 -2.64 5.73 29.76
C THR A 69 -3.20 4.33 29.54
N GLU A 70 -4.53 4.15 29.61
CA GLU A 70 -5.15 2.83 29.45
C GLU A 70 -6.12 2.76 28.26
N THR A 71 -7.17 3.59 28.24
CA THR A 71 -8.24 3.47 27.23
C THR A 71 -7.76 3.82 25.84
N LYS A 72 -7.25 5.03 25.62
CA LYS A 72 -6.78 5.51 24.30
C LYS A 72 -5.70 4.61 23.69
N PRO A 73 -4.61 4.22 24.39
CA PRO A 73 -3.59 3.35 23.79
C PRO A 73 -4.14 1.96 23.48
N THR A 74 -5.03 1.42 24.32
CA THR A 74 -5.67 0.12 24.04
C THR A 74 -6.56 0.20 22.81
N THR A 75 -7.39 1.24 22.68
CA THR A 75 -8.24 1.46 21.49
C THR A 75 -7.39 1.58 20.23
N ARG A 76 -6.33 2.40 20.26
CA ARG A 76 -5.38 2.54 19.14
C ARG A 76 -4.74 1.20 18.77
N SER A 77 -4.29 0.43 19.76
CA SER A 77 -3.68 -0.89 19.53
C SER A 77 -4.65 -1.89 18.91
N LEU A 78 -5.89 -1.94 19.41
CA LEU A 78 -6.95 -2.82 18.89
C LEU A 78 -7.29 -2.48 17.45
N VAL A 79 -7.54 -1.20 17.17
CA VAL A 79 -7.86 -0.69 15.84
C VAL A 79 -6.73 -1.00 14.86
N LYS A 80 -5.48 -0.68 15.23
CA LYS A 80 -4.31 -0.95 14.38
C LYS A 80 -4.20 -2.44 14.02
N LYS A 81 -4.32 -3.33 15.02
CA LYS A 81 -4.24 -4.79 14.81
C LYS A 81 -5.32 -5.30 13.85
N GLU A 82 -6.55 -4.85 14.00
CA GLU A 82 -7.66 -5.29 13.15
C GLU A 82 -7.52 -4.81 11.70
N TRP A 83 -6.99 -3.59 11.50
CA TRP A 83 -6.73 -3.06 10.16
C TRP A 83 -5.52 -3.70 9.47
N GLU A 84 -4.45 -4.00 10.21
CA GLU A 84 -3.25 -4.66 9.68
C GLU A 84 -3.49 -6.14 9.36
N ARG A 85 -4.53 -6.76 9.94
CA ARG A 85 -4.89 -8.17 9.73
C ARG A 85 -5.20 -8.44 8.25
N GLY A 86 -4.25 -9.04 7.54
CA GLY A 86 -4.38 -9.38 6.12
C GLY A 86 -4.47 -8.16 5.20
N ALA A 87 -3.86 -7.04 5.59
CA ALA A 87 -3.76 -5.85 4.77
C ALA A 87 -2.97 -6.12 3.48
N THR A 88 -3.52 -5.73 2.33
CA THR A 88 -2.89 -5.88 1.00
C THR A 88 -2.28 -4.58 0.48
N ILE A 89 -2.64 -3.45 1.07
CA ILE A 89 -2.09 -2.13 0.77
C ILE A 89 -1.55 -1.46 2.05
N PRO A 90 -0.60 -0.51 1.94
CA PRO A 90 -0.05 0.18 3.09
C PRO A 90 -1.11 0.88 3.93
N ILE A 91 -0.94 0.83 5.24
CA ILE A 91 -1.80 1.50 6.23
C ILE A 91 -0.90 2.48 7.00
N GLU A 92 -1.31 3.74 7.02
CA GLU A 92 -0.71 4.78 7.85
C GLU A 92 -1.61 5.04 9.06
N PRO A 93 -1.28 4.49 10.25
CA PRO A 93 -2.14 4.59 11.43
C PRO A 93 -1.96 5.92 12.17
N PHE A 94 -3.08 6.59 12.40
CA PHE A 94 -3.23 7.75 13.28
C PHE A 94 -2.29 8.92 12.93
N PRO A 95 -2.34 9.43 11.69
CA PRO A 95 -1.51 10.57 11.30
C PRO A 95 -1.85 11.81 12.13
N GLU A 96 -0.83 12.40 12.76
CA GLU A 96 -0.98 13.62 13.57
C GLU A 96 -1.21 14.86 12.68
N ASP A 97 -0.61 14.86 11.50
CA ASP A 97 -0.73 15.91 10.50
C ASP A 97 -0.70 15.37 9.06
N GLY A 98 -0.87 16.27 8.08
CA GLY A 98 -0.72 15.92 6.67
C GLY A 98 0.70 15.50 6.29
N ALA A 99 1.75 15.91 7.02
CA ALA A 99 3.12 15.51 6.71
C ALA A 99 3.40 14.03 7.04
N ALA A 100 2.72 13.49 8.05
CA ALA A 100 2.80 12.09 8.48
C ALA A 100 2.35 11.11 7.39
N VAL A 101 1.36 11.47 6.56
CA VAL A 101 0.92 10.60 5.47
C VAL A 101 1.88 10.71 4.28
N ALA A 102 2.47 9.58 3.89
CA ALA A 102 3.39 9.49 2.77
C ALA A 102 2.74 9.95 1.45
N ASP A 103 3.46 10.78 0.68
CA ASP A 103 3.07 11.16 -0.67
C ASP A 103 3.68 10.15 -1.65
N SER A 104 3.03 8.99 -1.77
CA SER A 104 3.50 7.87 -2.59
C SER A 104 2.52 7.53 -3.72
N PRO A 105 2.99 6.97 -4.84
CA PRO A 105 2.13 6.61 -5.96
C PRO A 105 1.31 5.33 -5.73
N ARG A 106 1.37 4.74 -4.53
CA ARG A 106 0.63 3.52 -4.17
C ARG A 106 -0.59 3.87 -3.32
N LEU A 107 -1.71 3.21 -3.62
CA LEU A 107 -2.94 3.39 -2.84
C LEU A 107 -2.66 3.05 -1.37
N THR A 108 -2.93 3.99 -0.47
CA THR A 108 -2.59 3.92 0.96
C THR A 108 -3.81 4.28 1.79
N LEU A 109 -4.07 3.51 2.86
CA LEU A 109 -5.14 3.76 3.81
C LEU A 109 -4.61 4.62 4.96
N ALA A 110 -5.06 5.87 5.06
CA ALA A 110 -4.76 6.74 6.19
C ALA A 110 -5.84 6.55 7.26
N LEU A 111 -5.50 5.86 8.33
CA LEU A 111 -6.44 5.46 9.38
C LEU A 111 -6.52 6.54 10.46
N MET A 112 -7.63 7.25 10.53
CA MET A 112 -7.78 8.36 11.46
C MET A 112 -8.00 7.90 12.90
N GLU A 113 -7.68 8.77 13.86
CA GLU A 113 -7.85 8.45 15.28
C GLU A 113 -9.28 8.00 15.60
N PRO A 114 -9.46 7.05 16.54
CA PRO A 114 -10.79 6.64 16.99
C PRO A 114 -11.61 7.80 17.55
N GLU A 115 -10.97 8.85 18.07
CA GLU A 115 -11.62 10.07 18.57
C GLU A 115 -11.97 11.07 17.45
N THR A 116 -11.37 10.92 16.26
CA THR A 116 -11.68 11.76 15.10
C THR A 116 -12.88 11.17 14.37
N GLU A 117 -14.06 11.69 14.71
CA GLU A 117 -15.32 11.23 14.15
C GLU A 117 -15.65 11.93 12.83
N TRP A 118 -16.21 11.17 11.89
CA TRP A 118 -16.68 11.73 10.63
C TRP A 118 -18.14 12.17 10.73
N THR A 119 -18.36 13.48 10.77
CA THR A 119 -19.70 14.11 10.79
C THR A 119 -20.16 14.55 9.41
N GLY A 120 -19.31 14.45 8.38
CA GLY A 120 -19.59 14.88 7.01
C GLY A 120 -19.40 16.37 6.73
N THR A 121 -19.30 17.20 7.77
CA THR A 121 -19.10 18.66 7.69
C THR A 121 -18.20 19.16 8.83
N GLY A 122 -17.72 20.41 8.72
CA GLY A 122 -16.98 21.09 9.79
C GLY A 122 -15.46 20.83 9.77
N PRO A 123 -14.78 21.01 10.92
CA PRO A 123 -13.32 21.18 10.97
C PRO A 123 -12.56 19.93 10.55
N VAL A 124 -13.09 18.74 10.80
CA VAL A 124 -12.47 17.49 10.36
C VAL A 124 -12.45 17.41 8.83
N ARG A 125 -13.55 17.79 8.17
CA ARG A 125 -13.62 17.77 6.70
C ARG A 125 -12.70 18.81 6.09
N GLU A 126 -12.70 20.04 6.59
CA GLU A 126 -11.80 21.13 6.16
C GLU A 126 -10.33 20.73 6.27
N ARG A 127 -9.94 20.13 7.40
CA ARG A 127 -8.59 19.61 7.62
C ARG A 127 -8.21 18.54 6.62
N ILE A 128 -9.14 17.65 6.26
CA ILE A 128 -8.87 16.58 5.29
C ILE A 128 -8.82 17.10 3.86
N VAL A 129 -9.57 18.15 3.53
CA VAL A 129 -9.41 18.88 2.26
C VAL A 129 -7.98 19.42 2.17
N GLU A 130 -7.50 20.07 3.24
CA GLU A 130 -6.14 20.59 3.31
C GLU A 130 -5.11 19.46 3.21
N TRP A 131 -5.18 18.45 4.07
CA TRP A 131 -4.21 17.35 4.12
C TRP A 131 -4.21 16.49 2.87
N SER A 132 -5.28 16.49 2.08
CA SER A 132 -5.31 15.85 0.78
C SER A 132 -4.60 16.68 -0.29
N LYS A 133 -4.58 18.01 -0.16
CA LYS A 133 -3.93 18.92 -1.11
C LYS A 133 -2.46 19.19 -0.77
N THR A 134 -2.12 19.21 0.52
CA THR A 134 -0.78 19.57 1.00
C THR A 134 -0.20 18.50 1.93
N ARG A 135 1.12 18.37 1.86
CA ARG A 135 1.96 17.60 2.78
C ARG A 135 2.87 18.60 3.50
N GLY A 136 2.50 18.98 4.72
CA GLY A 136 3.14 20.08 5.41
C GLY A 136 2.97 21.39 4.63
N LYS A 137 4.06 21.94 4.10
CA LYS A 137 4.03 23.21 3.33
C LYS A 137 4.05 23.02 1.81
N SER A 138 4.18 21.78 1.34
CA SER A 138 4.29 21.47 -0.10
C SER A 138 2.99 20.86 -0.62
N PRO A 139 2.58 21.15 -1.87
CA PRO A 139 1.44 20.45 -2.48
C PRO A 139 1.76 18.95 -2.64
N ARG A 140 0.75 18.10 -2.48
CA ARG A 140 0.88 16.67 -2.77
C ARG A 140 0.95 16.41 -4.26
N LEU A 141 1.81 15.48 -4.64
CA LEU A 141 1.89 14.95 -5.99
C LEU A 141 0.84 13.87 -6.22
N TYR A 142 0.51 13.06 -5.20
CA TYR A 142 -0.35 11.88 -5.37
C TYR A 142 -1.59 11.93 -4.45
N PRO A 143 -2.41 13.00 -4.50
CA PRO A 143 -3.59 13.12 -3.65
C PRO A 143 -4.66 12.05 -3.93
N GLY A 144 -4.64 11.43 -5.12
CA GLY A 144 -5.55 10.36 -5.52
C GLY A 144 -5.23 9.01 -4.88
N SER A 145 -4.01 8.81 -4.38
CA SER A 145 -3.57 7.55 -3.78
C SER A 145 -3.93 7.42 -2.29
N ILE A 146 -4.48 8.45 -1.65
CA ILE A 146 -4.82 8.42 -0.23
C ILE A 146 -6.31 8.12 -0.05
N VAL A 147 -6.62 7.15 0.81
CA VAL A 147 -7.97 6.83 1.27
C VAL A 147 -8.03 7.08 2.78
N TRP A 148 -8.76 8.11 3.19
CA TRP A 148 -8.90 8.45 4.60
C TRP A 148 -10.01 7.60 5.23
N CYS A 149 -9.72 6.90 6.33
CA CYS A 149 -10.64 5.97 6.97
C CYS A 149 -11.06 6.51 8.34
N PHE A 150 -12.38 6.61 8.59
CA PHE A 150 -12.94 7.21 9.79
C PHE A 150 -13.95 6.32 10.50
N LYS A 151 -14.02 6.50 11.82
CA LYS A 151 -15.10 5.98 12.66
C LYS A 151 -16.38 6.83 12.49
N LYS A 152 -17.54 6.17 12.58
CA LYS A 152 -18.83 6.83 12.78
C LYS A 152 -18.84 7.65 14.07
N PRO A 153 -19.67 8.69 14.18
CA PRO A 153 -19.88 9.39 15.45
C PRO A 153 -20.42 8.45 16.53
N GLY A 154 -19.95 8.62 17.76
CA GLY A 154 -20.48 7.90 18.93
C GLY A 154 -19.42 7.25 19.82
N ARG A 155 -19.85 6.87 21.01
CA ARG A 155 -18.96 6.36 22.07
C ARG A 155 -18.85 4.84 22.13
N GLU A 156 -19.52 4.12 21.24
CA GLU A 156 -19.70 2.68 21.35
C GLU A 156 -18.37 1.94 21.39
N LEU A 157 -17.42 2.26 20.50
CA LEU A 157 -16.09 1.65 20.51
C LEU A 157 -15.37 1.87 21.84
N ARG A 158 -15.42 3.10 22.36
CA ARG A 158 -14.82 3.45 23.65
C ARG A 158 -15.48 2.66 24.77
N ASP A 159 -16.81 2.63 24.81
CA ASP A 159 -17.57 1.93 25.84
C ASP A 159 -17.27 0.42 25.83
N LYS A 160 -17.10 -0.20 24.66
CA LYS A 160 -16.70 -1.60 24.51
C LYS A 160 -15.26 -1.84 24.97
N VAL A 161 -14.31 -0.97 24.62
CA VAL A 161 -12.91 -1.07 25.07
C VAL A 161 -12.79 -0.88 26.58
N GLU A 162 -13.48 0.09 27.17
CA GLU A 162 -13.52 0.29 28.62
C GLU A 162 -14.08 -0.93 29.35
N LEU A 163 -15.16 -1.52 28.83
CA LEU A 163 -15.74 -2.74 29.40
C LEU A 163 -14.76 -3.93 29.29
N MET A 164 -14.11 -4.09 28.14
CA MET A 164 -13.09 -5.12 27.93
C MET A 164 -11.92 -4.94 28.92
N LEU A 165 -11.41 -3.72 29.07
CA LEU A 165 -10.33 -3.42 30.02
C LEU A 165 -10.73 -3.70 31.46
N ALA A 166 -11.95 -3.33 31.84
CA ALA A 166 -12.48 -3.59 33.17
C ALA A 166 -12.55 -5.09 33.47
N TRP A 167 -13.08 -5.90 32.54
CA TRP A 167 -13.09 -7.36 32.67
C TRP A 167 -11.68 -7.96 32.77
N LYS A 168 -10.73 -7.47 31.97
CA LYS A 168 -9.33 -7.90 32.04
C LYS A 168 -8.69 -7.59 33.39
N LYS A 169 -8.93 -6.40 33.95
CA LYS A 169 -8.45 -6.03 35.28
C LYS A 169 -9.04 -6.94 36.35
N VAL A 170 -10.35 -7.15 36.32
CA VAL A 170 -11.03 -8.04 37.28
C VAL A 170 -10.51 -9.47 37.19
N SER A 171 -10.34 -10.02 35.98
CA SER A 171 -9.78 -11.35 35.79
C SER A 171 -8.35 -11.46 36.35
N ARG A 172 -7.54 -10.42 36.20
CA ARG A 172 -6.18 -10.35 36.77
C ARG A 172 -6.22 -10.28 38.29
N ASP A 173 -7.04 -9.40 38.85
CA ASP A 173 -7.21 -9.24 40.29
C ASP A 173 -7.64 -10.54 40.98
N ILE A 174 -8.47 -11.36 40.32
CA ILE A 174 -8.84 -12.70 40.82
C ILE A 174 -7.66 -13.67 40.77
N ALA A 175 -6.92 -13.68 39.66
CA ALA A 175 -5.74 -14.53 39.51
C ALA A 175 -4.66 -14.20 40.56
N GLU A 176 -4.53 -12.92 40.92
CA GLU A 176 -3.59 -12.40 41.94
C GLU A 176 -4.15 -12.48 43.38
N GLY A 177 -5.42 -12.86 43.56
CA GLY A 177 -6.07 -12.99 44.87
C GLY A 177 -6.50 -11.68 45.52
N VAL A 178 -6.45 -10.55 44.81
CA VAL A 178 -6.81 -9.20 45.29
C VAL A 178 -8.31 -9.11 45.62
N LEU A 179 -9.17 -9.78 44.85
CA LEU A 179 -10.63 -9.79 45.06
C LEU A 179 -11.10 -10.92 46.01
N GLY A 180 -10.17 -11.58 46.71
CA GLY A 180 -10.41 -12.73 47.58
C GLY A 180 -10.31 -14.08 46.85
N THR A 181 -10.18 -15.16 47.61
CA THR A 181 -9.96 -16.53 47.11
C THR A 181 -11.25 -17.34 46.92
N ASP A 182 -12.41 -16.75 47.19
CA ASP A 182 -13.70 -17.45 47.21
C ASP A 182 -14.26 -17.83 45.82
N TYR A 183 -13.56 -17.50 44.74
CA TYR A 183 -14.02 -17.83 43.39
C TYR A 183 -13.70 -19.27 43.04
N ASP A 184 -14.74 -20.08 42.89
CA ASP A 184 -14.62 -21.47 42.49
C ASP A 184 -14.26 -21.61 40.99
N ARG A 185 -14.04 -22.85 40.54
CA ARG A 185 -13.68 -23.11 39.13
C ARG A 185 -14.76 -22.66 38.13
N PRO A 186 -16.06 -22.95 38.31
CA PRO A 186 -17.08 -22.50 37.36
C PRO A 186 -17.22 -20.98 37.31
N GLU A 187 -17.15 -20.26 38.44
CA GLU A 187 -17.17 -18.80 38.44
C GLU A 187 -15.99 -18.20 37.67
N ARG A 188 -14.78 -18.76 37.84
CA ARG A 188 -13.60 -18.33 37.07
C ARG A 188 -13.76 -18.57 35.57
N ALA A 189 -14.37 -19.70 35.19
CA ALA A 189 -14.63 -20.01 33.78
C ALA A 189 -15.65 -19.03 33.18
N GLU A 190 -16.70 -18.66 33.92
CA GLU A 190 -17.67 -17.65 33.48
C GLU A 190 -17.01 -16.28 33.26
N ILE A 191 -16.15 -15.84 34.19
CA ILE A 191 -15.43 -14.57 34.07
C ILE A 191 -14.52 -14.58 32.84
N GLN A 192 -13.82 -15.69 32.59
CA GLN A 192 -12.98 -15.83 31.40
C GLN A 192 -13.82 -15.77 30.10
N ALA A 193 -15.01 -16.36 30.09
CA ALA A 193 -15.95 -16.22 28.98
C ALA A 193 -16.37 -14.76 28.79
N LYS A 194 -16.70 -14.03 29.87
CA LYS A 194 -17.03 -12.58 29.79
C LYS A 194 -15.88 -11.73 29.27
N VAL A 195 -14.63 -12.05 29.62
CA VAL A 195 -13.44 -11.39 29.05
C VAL A 195 -13.39 -11.61 27.55
N SER A 196 -13.53 -12.86 27.10
CA SER A 196 -13.51 -13.22 25.68
C SER A 196 -14.65 -12.53 24.90
N ASP A 197 -15.87 -12.55 25.44
CA ASP A 197 -17.03 -11.90 24.84
C ASP A 197 -16.81 -10.38 24.71
N ALA A 198 -16.21 -9.74 25.72
CA ALA A 198 -15.92 -8.32 25.69
C ALA A 198 -14.81 -7.97 24.69
N GLU A 199 -13.81 -8.84 24.53
CA GLU A 199 -12.78 -8.69 23.49
C GLU A 199 -13.38 -8.79 22.08
N GLU A 200 -14.19 -9.81 21.81
CA GLU A 200 -14.85 -9.97 20.51
C GLU A 200 -15.82 -8.82 20.22
N ALA A 201 -16.59 -8.38 21.22
CA ALA A 201 -17.48 -7.23 21.06
C ALA A 201 -16.70 -5.92 20.75
N ALA A 202 -15.51 -5.75 21.33
CA ALA A 202 -14.66 -4.60 21.03
C ALA A 202 -14.08 -4.68 19.61
N LYS A 203 -13.66 -5.88 19.16
CA LYS A 203 -13.25 -6.12 17.77
C LYS A 203 -14.39 -5.85 16.81
N ASP A 204 -15.56 -6.42 17.02
CA ASP A 204 -16.76 -6.20 16.20
C ASP A 204 -17.08 -4.71 16.06
N GLU A 205 -16.98 -3.93 17.15
CA GLU A 205 -17.23 -2.50 17.09
C GLU A 205 -16.14 -1.72 16.33
N VAL A 206 -14.90 -2.22 16.21
CA VAL A 206 -13.94 -1.63 15.26
C VAL A 206 -14.47 -1.77 13.82
N TRP A 207 -15.01 -2.94 13.48
CA TRP A 207 -15.52 -3.24 12.15
C TRP A 207 -16.84 -2.52 11.82
N GLY A 208 -17.73 -2.42 12.79
CA GLY A 208 -18.98 -1.67 12.69
C GLY A 208 -18.76 -0.16 12.78
N GLY A 209 -17.75 0.27 13.52
CA GLY A 209 -17.44 1.66 13.81
C GLY A 209 -16.69 2.35 12.68
N TYR A 210 -15.63 1.75 12.14
CA TYR A 210 -14.88 2.30 11.00
C TYR A 210 -15.64 2.12 9.69
N ARG A 211 -16.52 3.08 9.42
CA ARG A 211 -17.58 2.99 8.41
C ARG A 211 -17.38 3.93 7.24
N PHE A 212 -16.69 5.05 7.43
CA PHE A 212 -16.58 6.08 6.40
C PHE A 212 -15.19 6.08 5.78
N ILE A 213 -15.14 6.07 4.45
CA ILE A 213 -13.93 6.38 3.71
C ILE A 213 -14.11 7.67 2.92
N VAL A 214 -13.03 8.44 2.82
CA VAL A 214 -13.02 9.75 2.15
C VAL A 214 -11.86 9.80 1.19
N LEU A 215 -12.14 10.26 -0.03
CA LEU A 215 -11.23 10.26 -1.17
C LEU A 215 -11.25 11.63 -1.82
N THR A 216 -10.19 11.95 -2.54
CA THR A 216 -10.20 13.11 -3.43
C THR A 216 -11.04 12.84 -4.68
N ASP A 217 -11.91 13.76 -5.06
CA ASP A 217 -12.65 13.64 -6.33
C ASP A 217 -12.87 15.05 -6.87
N ALA A 218 -12.26 15.36 -8.02
CA ALA A 218 -12.35 16.68 -8.64
C ALA A 218 -13.78 17.03 -9.09
N LYS A 219 -14.71 16.07 -9.11
CA LYS A 219 -16.12 16.29 -9.44
C LYS A 219 -16.92 16.84 -8.26
N GLU A 220 -16.43 16.68 -7.04
CA GLU A 220 -17.09 17.16 -5.83
C GLU A 220 -16.73 18.63 -5.56
N ALA A 221 -17.66 19.39 -4.98
CA ALA A 221 -17.52 20.85 -4.83
C ALA A 221 -16.29 21.28 -4.00
N ASP A 222 -15.98 20.53 -2.94
CA ASP A 222 -14.80 20.76 -2.09
C ASP A 222 -13.65 19.79 -2.40
N GLY A 223 -13.82 18.94 -3.42
CA GLY A 223 -12.85 17.96 -3.85
C GLY A 223 -12.83 16.67 -3.03
N LEU A 224 -13.80 16.42 -2.15
CA LEU A 224 -13.86 15.19 -1.35
C LEU A 224 -15.14 14.37 -1.59
N LYS A 225 -14.93 13.11 -1.92
CA LYS A 225 -15.98 12.10 -2.04
C LYS A 225 -16.00 11.19 -0.81
N VAL A 226 -17.19 11.03 -0.24
CA VAL A 226 -17.42 10.15 0.91
C VAL A 226 -18.08 8.86 0.43
N VAL A 227 -17.61 7.72 0.92
CA VAL A 227 -18.27 6.43 0.74
C VAL A 227 -18.54 5.84 2.11
N ASP A 228 -19.78 5.40 2.30
CA ASP A 228 -20.22 4.68 3.48
C ASP A 228 -20.10 3.17 3.22
N LEU A 229 -19.27 2.49 4.00
CA LEU A 229 -19.03 1.04 3.90
C LEU A 229 -20.19 0.21 4.49
N GLY A 230 -21.12 0.82 5.22
CA GLY A 230 -22.18 0.16 5.97
C GLY A 230 -21.70 -0.40 7.32
N ALA A 231 -22.50 -1.27 7.94
CA ALA A 231 -22.09 -1.99 9.15
C ALA A 231 -21.28 -3.24 8.79
N GLY A 232 -20.10 -3.42 9.40
CA GLY A 232 -19.28 -4.63 9.29
C GLY A 232 -19.22 -5.39 10.61
N HIS A 233 -18.66 -6.59 10.57
CA HIS A 233 -18.43 -7.45 11.73
C HIS A 233 -17.09 -8.18 11.61
N SER A 234 -16.46 -8.53 12.72
CA SER A 234 -15.09 -9.06 12.75
C SER A 234 -14.97 -10.52 12.31
N SER A 235 -16.09 -11.24 12.28
CA SER A 235 -16.23 -12.62 11.79
C SER A 235 -16.36 -12.75 10.27
N ALA A 236 -16.33 -11.63 9.54
CA ALA A 236 -16.32 -11.67 8.08
C ALA A 236 -15.07 -12.40 7.55
N GLN A 237 -15.23 -13.14 6.46
CA GLN A 237 -14.08 -13.79 5.78
C GLN A 237 -13.15 -12.76 5.10
N GLU A 238 -13.69 -11.58 4.79
CA GLU A 238 -12.94 -10.47 4.20
C GLU A 238 -12.18 -9.68 5.28
N THR A 239 -11.11 -8.98 4.91
CA THR A 239 -10.38 -8.04 5.78
C THR A 239 -10.98 -6.63 5.72
N LEU A 240 -10.71 -5.75 6.70
CA LEU A 240 -11.14 -4.34 6.63
C LEU A 240 -10.57 -3.63 5.40
N CYS A 241 -9.31 -3.92 5.08
CA CYS A 241 -8.66 -3.49 3.86
C CYS A 241 -9.39 -3.99 2.59
N GLY A 242 -9.75 -5.28 2.56
CA GLY A 242 -10.51 -5.87 1.47
C GLY A 242 -11.85 -5.17 1.27
N ARG A 243 -12.59 -4.95 2.36
CA ARG A 243 -13.89 -4.29 2.36
C ARG A 243 -13.83 -2.88 1.77
N VAL A 244 -12.79 -2.10 2.09
CA VAL A 244 -12.54 -0.79 1.47
C VAL A 244 -12.34 -0.94 -0.03
N ILE A 245 -11.47 -1.86 -0.46
CA ILE A 245 -11.20 -2.11 -1.89
C ILE A 245 -12.47 -2.55 -2.63
N GLN A 246 -13.27 -3.45 -2.05
CA GLN A 246 -14.53 -3.91 -2.63
C GLN A 246 -15.54 -2.76 -2.76
N ALA A 247 -15.68 -1.93 -1.73
CA ALA A 247 -16.54 -0.75 -1.79
C ALA A 247 -16.09 0.22 -2.91
N LEU A 248 -14.80 0.53 -2.98
CA LEU A 248 -14.25 1.38 -4.04
C LEU A 248 -14.48 0.82 -5.45
N LYS A 249 -14.35 -0.49 -5.64
CA LYS A 249 -14.65 -1.16 -6.91
C LYS A 249 -16.14 -1.08 -7.25
N SER A 250 -17.02 -1.38 -6.30
CA SER A 250 -18.47 -1.34 -6.49
C SER A 250 -18.99 0.06 -6.84
N SER A 251 -18.37 1.11 -6.30
CA SER A 251 -18.66 2.52 -6.63
C SER A 251 -17.95 3.04 -7.88
N ALA A 252 -17.24 2.18 -8.63
CA ALA A 252 -16.43 2.54 -9.80
C ALA A 252 -15.35 3.61 -9.53
N LEU A 253 -14.87 3.69 -8.29
CA LEU A 253 -13.82 4.62 -7.85
C LEU A 253 -12.42 4.02 -7.94
N LEU A 254 -12.33 2.69 -8.00
CA LEU A 254 -11.10 1.91 -8.13
C LEU A 254 -11.31 0.82 -9.19
N ASN A 255 -10.37 0.71 -10.11
CA ASN A 255 -10.33 -0.37 -11.09
C ASN A 255 -9.06 -1.21 -10.91
N GLU A 256 -9.13 -2.49 -11.28
CA GLU A 256 -7.95 -3.36 -11.32
C GLU A 256 -7.10 -3.10 -12.56
N SER A 257 -7.73 -2.59 -13.61
CA SER A 257 -7.08 -2.36 -14.89
C SER A 257 -7.74 -1.24 -15.69
N VAL A 258 -7.10 -0.87 -16.79
CA VAL A 258 -7.57 0.16 -17.72
C VAL A 258 -7.65 -0.46 -19.11
N GLY A 259 -8.65 -0.06 -19.89
CA GLY A 259 -8.79 -0.46 -21.30
C GLY A 259 -8.46 0.70 -22.25
N ALA A 260 -8.08 0.38 -23.49
CA ALA A 260 -7.68 1.38 -24.47
C ALA A 260 -8.76 2.43 -24.75
N GLY A 261 -10.01 1.98 -24.94
CA GLY A 261 -11.14 2.89 -25.14
C GLY A 261 -11.44 3.82 -23.96
N TYR A 262 -11.02 3.48 -22.73
CA TYR A 262 -11.11 4.42 -21.60
C TYR A 262 -10.10 5.55 -21.75
N LEU A 263 -8.85 5.24 -22.15
CA LEU A 263 -7.82 6.25 -22.38
C LEU A 263 -8.19 7.16 -23.57
N ASP A 264 -8.74 6.60 -24.65
CA ASP A 264 -9.21 7.40 -25.80
C ASP A 264 -10.29 8.41 -25.40
N ARG A 265 -11.30 7.98 -24.61
CA ARG A 265 -12.38 8.87 -24.18
C ARG A 265 -11.91 9.97 -23.23
N ASN A 266 -10.91 9.67 -22.41
CA ASN A 266 -10.37 10.60 -21.42
C ASN A 266 -9.07 11.27 -21.88
N TRP A 267 -8.81 11.28 -23.19
CA TRP A 267 -7.63 11.94 -23.74
C TRP A 267 -7.69 13.46 -23.45
N PRO A 268 -6.63 14.06 -22.88
CA PRO A 268 -6.63 15.48 -22.52
C PRO A 268 -6.92 16.36 -23.73
N PRO A 269 -7.86 17.32 -23.65
CA PRO A 269 -8.21 18.18 -24.78
C PRO A 269 -7.01 18.90 -25.40
N ALA A 270 -6.08 19.38 -24.57
CA ALA A 270 -4.85 20.06 -25.02
C ALA A 270 -3.88 19.17 -25.82
N LEU A 271 -4.03 17.84 -25.73
CA LEU A 271 -3.15 16.86 -26.40
C LEU A 271 -3.87 16.11 -27.53
N LYS A 272 -5.13 16.45 -27.84
CA LYS A 272 -5.88 15.81 -28.92
C LYS A 272 -5.31 16.15 -30.30
N GLU A 273 -4.94 17.41 -30.50
CA GLU A 273 -4.34 17.88 -31.76
C GLU A 273 -2.96 17.28 -31.99
N SER A 274 -2.13 17.21 -30.94
CA SER A 274 -0.81 16.60 -31.02
C SER A 274 -0.89 15.08 -31.14
N GLY A 275 -1.97 14.45 -30.69
CA GLY A 275 -2.13 12.99 -30.68
C GLY A 275 -1.07 12.25 -29.87
N ALA A 276 -0.37 12.93 -28.97
CA ALA A 276 0.73 12.40 -28.18
C ALA A 276 0.57 12.78 -26.71
N TRP A 277 0.47 11.78 -25.84
CA TRP A 277 0.33 11.95 -24.40
C TRP A 277 1.62 11.51 -23.69
N PRO A 278 2.38 12.44 -23.06
CA PRO A 278 3.53 12.08 -22.26
C PRO A 278 3.17 11.05 -21.18
N LEU A 279 3.95 9.98 -21.06
CA LEU A 279 3.69 8.91 -20.09
C LEU A 279 3.79 9.40 -18.65
N SER A 280 4.65 10.38 -18.36
CA SER A 280 4.71 11.04 -17.05
C SER A 280 3.37 11.71 -16.69
N SER A 281 2.77 12.44 -17.64
CA SER A 281 1.47 13.10 -17.45
C SER A 281 0.32 12.09 -17.39
N LEU A 282 0.33 11.05 -18.24
CA LEU A 282 -0.65 9.97 -18.20
C LEU A 282 -0.69 9.32 -16.83
N ARG A 283 0.48 8.89 -16.34
CA ARG A 283 0.64 8.34 -14.99
C ARG A 283 0.12 9.32 -13.93
N GLN A 284 0.49 10.59 -14.03
CA GLN A 284 0.06 11.62 -13.10
C GLN A 284 -1.48 11.79 -13.06
N SER A 285 -2.18 11.62 -14.18
CA SER A 285 -3.64 11.69 -14.23
C SER A 285 -4.34 10.58 -13.43
N PHE A 286 -3.72 9.40 -13.29
CA PHE A 286 -4.22 8.35 -12.38
C PHE A 286 -3.92 8.70 -10.91
N LEU A 287 -2.74 9.25 -10.64
CA LEU A 287 -2.27 9.49 -9.28
C LEU A 287 -2.87 10.74 -8.62
N ASN A 288 -3.28 11.73 -9.41
CA ASN A 288 -3.91 12.95 -8.91
C ASN A 288 -5.45 12.85 -8.84
N GLY A 289 -6.03 11.71 -9.24
CA GLY A 289 -7.48 11.48 -9.22
C GLY A 289 -8.26 12.08 -10.39
N SER A 290 -7.60 12.53 -11.47
CA SER A 290 -8.29 12.98 -12.70
C SER A 290 -8.91 11.81 -13.46
N LEU A 291 -8.24 10.65 -13.44
CA LEU A 291 -8.72 9.37 -13.96
C LEU A 291 -9.12 8.45 -12.81
N THR A 292 -9.70 7.30 -13.17
CA THR A 292 -10.03 6.24 -12.21
C THR A 292 -8.79 5.80 -11.43
N ARG A 293 -8.95 5.40 -10.17
CA ARG A 293 -7.82 4.91 -9.37
C ARG A 293 -7.43 3.50 -9.77
N LEU A 294 -6.17 3.18 -9.55
CA LEU A 294 -5.62 1.83 -9.68
C LEU A 294 -4.90 1.45 -8.37
N LEU A 295 -4.87 0.16 -8.05
CA LEU A 295 -4.16 -0.35 -6.87
C LEU A 295 -2.65 -0.09 -6.98
N ASP A 296 -2.08 -0.46 -8.13
CA ASP A 296 -0.70 -0.16 -8.52
C ASP A 296 -0.69 0.43 -9.94
N PRO A 297 -0.75 1.77 -10.06
CA PRO A 297 -0.76 2.43 -11.36
C PRO A 297 0.46 2.10 -12.23
N ASP A 298 1.63 1.94 -11.61
CA ASP A 298 2.88 1.75 -12.35
C ASP A 298 2.93 0.36 -12.99
N ALA A 299 2.60 -0.68 -12.20
CA ALA A 299 2.56 -2.05 -12.70
C ALA A 299 1.47 -2.24 -13.77
N VAL A 300 0.27 -1.71 -13.53
CA VAL A 300 -0.86 -1.83 -14.45
C VAL A 300 -0.58 -1.11 -15.77
N LEU A 301 -0.10 0.14 -15.73
CA LEU A 301 0.16 0.90 -16.94
C LEU A 301 1.30 0.29 -17.77
N LYS A 302 2.38 -0.19 -17.14
CA LYS A 302 3.46 -0.88 -17.86
C LYS A 302 2.95 -2.11 -18.62
N ALA A 303 2.17 -2.96 -17.95
CA ALA A 303 1.61 -4.15 -18.58
C ALA A 303 0.61 -3.80 -19.71
N LYS A 304 -0.27 -2.82 -19.48
CA LYS A 304 -1.32 -2.46 -20.45
C LYS A 304 -0.82 -1.69 -21.65
N ILE A 305 0.16 -0.80 -21.49
CA ILE A 305 0.75 -0.08 -22.63
C ILE A 305 1.40 -1.06 -23.61
N VAL A 306 2.14 -2.06 -23.11
CA VAL A 306 2.70 -3.13 -23.95
C VAL A 306 1.61 -3.87 -24.73
N GLU A 307 0.52 -4.23 -24.05
CA GLU A 307 -0.63 -4.91 -24.69
C GLU A 307 -1.27 -4.04 -25.78
N PHE A 308 -1.51 -2.75 -25.50
CA PHE A 308 -2.14 -1.83 -26.44
C PHE A 308 -1.28 -1.54 -27.67
N VAL A 309 0.04 -1.45 -27.49
CA VAL A 309 0.99 -1.25 -28.59
C VAL A 309 1.05 -2.48 -29.49
N GLY A 310 1.12 -3.68 -28.88
CA GLY A 310 1.12 -4.94 -29.63
C GLY A 310 -0.17 -5.18 -30.42
N LYS A 311 -1.33 -4.76 -29.87
CA LYS A 311 -2.64 -4.85 -30.56
C LYS A 311 -2.88 -3.76 -31.61
N GLY A 312 -2.05 -2.72 -31.65
CA GLY A 312 -2.25 -1.58 -32.56
C GLY A 312 -3.40 -0.65 -32.15
N ASP A 313 -3.78 -0.65 -30.87
CA ASP A 313 -4.72 0.32 -30.30
C ASP A 313 -4.04 1.67 -30.05
N PHE A 314 -2.77 1.63 -29.62
CA PHE A 314 -1.91 2.81 -29.44
C PHE A 314 -0.52 2.55 -30.02
N GLY A 315 0.25 3.63 -30.22
CA GLY A 315 1.70 3.53 -30.43
C GLY A 315 2.46 4.01 -29.19
N LEU A 316 3.73 3.62 -29.08
CA LEU A 316 4.66 4.21 -28.13
C LEU A 316 5.75 4.95 -28.91
N ALA A 317 6.20 6.08 -28.42
CA ALA A 317 7.34 6.78 -28.99
C ALA A 317 8.25 7.36 -27.91
N SER A 318 9.55 7.43 -28.20
CA SER A 318 10.56 7.99 -27.30
C SER A 318 11.48 8.97 -28.03
N GLY A 319 11.90 10.02 -27.35
CA GLY A 319 12.88 10.98 -27.86
C GLY A 319 12.26 11.93 -28.89
N SER A 320 11.52 12.94 -28.41
CA SER A 320 10.92 13.94 -29.29
C SER A 320 11.99 14.77 -29.98
N ARG A 321 11.92 14.88 -31.30
CA ARG A 321 12.78 15.75 -32.11
C ARG A 321 12.09 17.09 -32.39
N SER A 322 12.88 18.10 -32.72
CA SER A 322 12.40 19.46 -33.05
C SER A 322 11.55 19.51 -34.33
N ASP A 323 11.62 18.47 -35.16
CA ASP A 323 10.84 18.30 -36.39
C ASP A 323 9.46 17.65 -36.17
N GLY A 324 9.11 17.34 -34.91
CA GLY A 324 7.85 16.68 -34.55
C GLY A 324 7.83 15.15 -34.75
N THR A 325 8.97 14.56 -35.12
CA THR A 325 9.20 13.10 -35.16
C THR A 325 9.79 12.61 -33.83
N TYR A 326 10.02 11.29 -33.74
CA TYR A 326 10.55 10.64 -32.56
C TYR A 326 11.73 9.74 -32.92
N ASP A 327 12.69 9.60 -32.02
CA ASP A 327 13.86 8.73 -32.22
C ASP A 327 13.48 7.26 -32.39
N ARG A 328 12.46 6.81 -31.65
CA ARG A 328 11.93 5.45 -31.74
C ARG A 328 10.41 5.47 -31.69
N ILE A 329 9.79 4.61 -32.49
CA ILE A 329 8.34 4.46 -32.57
C ILE A 329 8.01 2.97 -32.65
N TRP A 330 7.11 2.52 -31.79
CA TRP A 330 6.58 1.17 -31.73
C TRP A 330 5.07 1.20 -32.01
N PHE A 331 4.60 0.34 -32.91
CA PHE A 331 3.19 0.20 -33.26
C PHE A 331 2.95 -1.17 -33.91
N GLU A 332 1.98 -1.95 -33.42
CA GLU A 332 1.74 -3.34 -33.85
C GLU A 332 3.00 -4.23 -33.71
N GLU A 333 3.81 -3.96 -32.68
CA GLU A 333 5.09 -4.62 -32.40
C GLU A 333 5.15 -5.15 -30.97
N LEU A 334 5.95 -6.20 -30.76
CA LEU A 334 6.16 -6.77 -29.44
C LEU A 334 7.12 -5.88 -28.65
N LEU A 335 6.61 -5.27 -27.57
CA LEU A 335 7.34 -4.32 -26.75
C LEU A 335 7.75 -4.95 -25.42
N SER A 336 9.01 -4.77 -25.00
CA SER A 336 9.43 -5.14 -23.65
C SER A 336 8.83 -4.15 -22.62
N PRO A 337 8.33 -4.60 -21.45
CA PRO A 337 7.91 -3.71 -20.38
C PRO A 337 8.98 -2.70 -19.92
N ASP A 338 10.26 -2.99 -20.16
CA ASP A 338 11.39 -2.13 -19.80
C ASP A 338 11.47 -0.84 -20.66
N GLU A 339 10.87 -0.85 -21.85
CA GLU A 339 10.80 0.34 -22.73
C GLU A 339 9.70 1.32 -22.27
N VAL A 340 8.79 0.89 -21.39
CA VAL A 340 7.74 1.76 -20.83
C VAL A 340 8.27 2.49 -19.60
N THR A 341 8.87 3.66 -19.83
CA THR A 341 9.32 4.59 -18.78
C THR A 341 8.38 5.79 -18.66
N PHE A 342 8.03 6.17 -17.43
CA PHE A 342 7.10 7.26 -17.16
C PHE A 342 7.79 8.64 -17.16
N GLU A 343 8.49 8.93 -18.25
CA GLU A 343 9.23 10.19 -18.44
C GLU A 343 8.47 11.15 -19.37
N ALA A 344 8.85 12.43 -19.36
CA ALA A 344 8.22 13.44 -20.21
C ALA A 344 8.54 13.26 -21.71
N ASN A 345 9.67 12.60 -22.03
CA ASN A 345 10.12 12.36 -23.41
C ASN A 345 9.64 11.04 -24.01
N VAL A 346 8.78 10.31 -23.29
CA VAL A 346 8.14 9.09 -23.78
C VAL A 346 6.64 9.33 -23.87
N PHE A 347 6.05 8.97 -25.00
CA PHE A 347 4.69 9.37 -25.36
C PHE A 347 3.85 8.17 -25.77
N LEU A 348 2.64 8.08 -25.25
CA LEU A 348 1.58 7.26 -25.82
C LEU A 348 1.00 8.02 -27.02
N LEU A 349 0.98 7.38 -28.18
CA LEU A 349 0.48 7.94 -29.43
C LEU A 349 -0.89 7.37 -29.76
N THR A 350 -1.79 8.22 -30.27
CA THR A 350 -3.05 7.74 -30.83
C THR A 350 -2.80 6.82 -32.03
N LYS A 351 -3.72 5.88 -32.28
CA LYS A 351 -3.65 4.95 -33.42
C LYS A 351 -3.38 5.65 -34.75
N ALA A 352 -4.09 6.75 -35.02
CA ALA A 352 -3.96 7.50 -36.26
C ALA A 352 -2.54 8.10 -36.42
N LYS A 353 -1.99 8.68 -35.34
CA LYS A 353 -0.66 9.29 -35.36
C LYS A 353 0.44 8.24 -35.48
N ALA A 354 0.33 7.14 -34.73
CA ALA A 354 1.29 6.04 -34.79
C ALA A 354 1.39 5.43 -36.21
N LYS A 355 0.23 5.19 -36.85
CA LYS A 355 0.18 4.71 -38.24
C LYS A 355 0.82 5.69 -39.23
N ALA A 356 0.52 6.99 -39.12
CA ALA A 356 1.07 8.00 -40.00
C ALA A 356 2.60 8.10 -39.89
N LEU A 357 3.15 8.02 -38.67
CA LEU A 357 4.60 8.11 -38.46
C LEU A 357 5.35 6.85 -38.91
N LYS A 358 4.80 5.64 -38.67
CA LYS A 358 5.38 4.40 -39.20
C LYS A 358 5.36 4.38 -40.72
N ALA A 359 4.25 4.76 -41.36
CA ALA A 359 4.16 4.85 -42.81
C ALA A 359 5.20 5.82 -43.41
N ARG A 360 5.49 6.94 -42.74
CA ARG A 360 6.51 7.90 -43.17
C ARG A 360 7.94 7.39 -43.01
N SER A 361 8.20 6.58 -41.98
CA SER A 361 9.52 5.94 -41.76
C SER A 361 9.83 4.84 -42.77
N THR A 362 8.82 4.20 -43.37
CA THR A 362 9.01 3.20 -44.44
C THR A 362 9.27 3.82 -45.81
N ILE A 363 9.10 5.15 -45.97
CA ILE A 363 9.23 5.85 -47.26
C ILE A 363 10.62 6.48 -47.45
N GLU A 364 11.52 6.48 -46.46
CA GLU A 364 12.93 6.80 -46.71
C GLU A 364 13.61 5.64 -47.47
N PRO A 365 13.96 5.80 -48.76
CA PRO A 365 14.72 4.79 -49.45
C PRO A 365 16.14 4.82 -48.87
N VAL A 366 16.59 3.67 -48.37
CA VAL A 366 18.02 3.38 -48.26
C VAL A 366 18.59 3.54 -49.67
N ILE A 367 19.31 4.64 -49.91
CA ILE A 367 20.19 4.76 -51.07
C ILE A 367 21.34 3.80 -50.79
N GLU A 368 21.15 2.58 -51.25
CA GLU A 368 22.18 1.56 -51.39
C GLU A 368 23.16 2.04 -52.48
N PRO A 369 24.47 2.21 -52.19
CA PRO A 369 25.42 2.52 -53.24
C PRO A 369 25.64 1.26 -54.09
N GLU A 370 25.24 1.32 -55.36
CA GLU A 370 25.49 0.31 -56.38
C GLU A 370 26.99 -0.11 -56.43
N PRO A 371 27.31 -1.41 -56.55
CA PRO A 371 28.66 -1.86 -56.86
C PRO A 371 28.96 -1.64 -58.35
N LYS A 372 30.14 -1.08 -58.64
CA LYS A 372 30.66 -0.93 -60.01
C LYS A 372 31.11 -2.28 -60.61
N PRO A 373 31.12 -2.42 -61.95
CA PRO A 373 31.41 -3.67 -62.66
C PRO A 373 32.90 -4.00 -62.75
N ASP A 374 33.16 -5.30 -62.82
CA ASP A 374 34.45 -6.01 -62.91
C ASP A 374 35.37 -5.62 -64.08
N GLU A 375 36.69 -5.74 -63.85
CA GLU A 375 37.68 -5.99 -64.89
C GLU A 375 38.56 -7.22 -64.57
N LYS A 376 38.32 -8.30 -65.34
CA LYS A 376 39.21 -9.39 -65.83
C LYS A 376 40.00 -10.28 -64.84
N ALA A 377 39.49 -11.51 -64.70
CA ALA A 377 40.04 -12.84 -65.10
C ALA A 377 41.58 -13.09 -65.03
N PRO A 378 42.07 -14.33 -64.70
CA PRO A 378 41.67 -15.53 -65.45
C PRO A 378 41.41 -16.82 -64.66
N THR A 379 40.62 -17.65 -65.34
CA THR A 379 40.18 -19.03 -65.12
C THR A 379 41.31 -20.05 -65.05
N ILE A 380 41.25 -21.00 -64.10
CA ILE A 380 41.76 -22.39 -64.26
C ILE A 380 40.85 -23.38 -63.47
N THR A 381 40.18 -24.25 -64.25
CA THR A 381 39.63 -25.62 -64.01
C THR A 381 39.04 -26.07 -62.66
N GLU A 382 37.80 -26.59 -62.71
CA GLU A 382 37.26 -27.61 -61.80
C GLU A 382 38.01 -28.96 -61.96
N PRO A 383 38.09 -29.82 -60.92
CA PRO A 383 37.04 -30.85 -60.77
C PRO A 383 36.65 -31.26 -59.32
N ILE A 384 35.36 -31.55 -59.15
CA ILE A 384 34.76 -32.69 -58.39
C ILE A 384 34.71 -32.66 -56.84
N PHE A 385 33.46 -32.73 -56.34
CA PHE A 385 32.90 -33.33 -55.11
C PHE A 385 33.81 -33.70 -53.92
N GLU A 386 33.54 -33.09 -52.76
CA GLU A 386 33.35 -33.77 -51.46
C GLU A 386 32.70 -32.82 -50.41
N PRO A 387 31.77 -33.28 -49.54
CA PRO A 387 31.12 -32.43 -48.54
C PRO A 387 31.90 -32.44 -47.22
N THR A 388 32.31 -31.28 -46.71
CA THR A 388 32.86 -31.15 -45.35
C THR A 388 32.62 -29.73 -44.79
N PRO A 389 32.81 -29.48 -43.49
CA PRO A 389 31.89 -29.69 -42.36
C PRO A 389 31.37 -28.36 -41.77
N GLU A 390 30.46 -28.44 -40.81
CA GLU A 390 30.03 -27.28 -39.98
C GLU A 390 31.23 -26.49 -39.41
N PRO A 391 31.22 -25.15 -39.46
CA PRO A 391 32.31 -24.35 -38.90
C PRO A 391 32.25 -24.36 -37.35
N ALA A 392 33.34 -24.82 -36.75
CA ALA A 392 33.63 -24.64 -35.33
C ALA A 392 33.76 -23.14 -34.98
N PRO A 393 33.33 -22.71 -33.77
CA PRO A 393 33.33 -21.30 -33.39
C PRO A 393 34.75 -20.75 -33.23
N GLN A 394 35.10 -19.78 -34.06
CA GLN A 394 36.31 -18.96 -33.89
C GLN A 394 36.09 -17.98 -32.72
N SER A 395 36.86 -18.13 -31.65
CA SER A 395 36.84 -17.20 -30.51
C SER A 395 37.49 -15.86 -30.90
N VAL A 396 36.70 -14.78 -30.86
CA VAL A 396 37.17 -13.41 -31.11
C VAL A 396 37.44 -12.71 -29.77
N THR A 397 38.67 -12.24 -29.55
CA THR A 397 39.03 -11.47 -28.36
C THR A 397 38.66 -9.99 -28.54
N LEU A 398 37.84 -9.45 -27.62
CA LEU A 398 37.40 -8.06 -27.64
C LEU A 398 38.23 -7.20 -26.68
N HIS A 399 38.81 -6.10 -27.19
CA HIS A 399 39.55 -5.13 -26.39
C HIS A 399 38.70 -3.89 -26.10
N LEU A 400 38.32 -3.68 -24.84
CA LEU A 400 37.56 -2.52 -24.38
C LEU A 400 38.53 -1.48 -23.79
N ARG A 401 38.66 -0.30 -24.41
CA ARG A 401 39.45 0.83 -23.89
C ARG A 401 38.62 2.12 -23.91
N GLY A 402 38.59 2.84 -22.80
CA GLY A 402 37.89 4.13 -22.70
C GLY A 402 37.94 4.76 -21.31
N THR A 403 37.76 6.07 -21.23
CA THR A 403 37.72 6.83 -19.98
C THR A 403 36.30 6.76 -19.39
N ILE A 404 36.17 6.27 -18.16
CA ILE A 404 34.85 6.07 -17.50
C ILE A 404 34.68 7.08 -16.35
N PRO A 405 33.65 7.95 -16.37
CA PRO A 405 33.35 8.86 -15.27
C PRO A 405 33.05 8.13 -13.95
N ALA A 406 33.47 8.71 -12.82
CA ALA A 406 33.36 8.10 -11.48
C ALA A 406 31.93 7.65 -11.11
N GLU A 407 30.90 8.39 -11.54
CA GLU A 407 29.48 8.11 -11.28
C GLU A 407 28.98 6.78 -11.89
N MET A 408 29.69 6.28 -12.91
CA MET A 408 29.32 5.05 -13.63
C MET A 408 30.07 3.81 -13.12
N TRP A 409 30.98 3.94 -12.15
CA TRP A 409 31.81 2.82 -11.65
C TRP A 409 30.96 1.72 -11.01
N ASN A 410 29.90 2.08 -10.28
CA ASN A 410 29.00 1.09 -9.67
C ASN A 410 28.20 0.31 -10.73
N ARG A 411 27.84 0.97 -11.85
CA ARG A 411 27.16 0.34 -12.99
C ARG A 411 28.12 -0.52 -13.83
N LEU A 412 29.38 -0.12 -13.96
CA LEU A 412 30.42 -0.94 -14.59
C LEU A 412 30.63 -2.24 -13.80
N GLY A 413 30.77 -2.13 -12.48
CA GLY A 413 30.96 -3.27 -11.58
C GLY A 413 29.78 -4.25 -11.55
N THR A 414 28.55 -3.74 -11.62
CA THR A 414 27.34 -4.58 -11.52
C THR A 414 26.78 -5.08 -12.86
N LYS A 415 27.09 -4.43 -13.99
CA LYS A 415 26.54 -4.81 -15.31
C LYS A 415 27.58 -5.30 -16.31
N VAL A 416 28.77 -4.69 -16.33
CA VAL A 416 29.79 -4.98 -17.35
C VAL A 416 30.71 -6.12 -16.89
N ILE A 417 31.19 -6.08 -15.64
CA ILE A 417 32.05 -7.15 -15.09
C ILE A 417 31.36 -8.53 -15.12
N PRO A 418 30.07 -8.69 -14.75
CA PRO A 418 29.40 -10.00 -14.84
C PRO A 418 29.29 -10.51 -16.27
N LYS A 419 29.10 -9.61 -17.25
CA LYS A 419 29.08 -9.99 -18.67
C LYS A 419 30.47 -10.37 -19.17
N LEU A 420 31.52 -9.68 -18.73
CA LEU A 420 32.91 -10.03 -19.07
C LEU A 420 33.37 -11.35 -18.42
N ARG A 421 32.88 -11.69 -17.22
CA ARG A 421 33.09 -13.00 -16.58
C ARG A 421 32.44 -14.16 -17.34
N SER A 422 31.50 -13.89 -18.25
CA SER A 422 30.91 -14.93 -19.09
C SER A 422 31.80 -15.33 -20.28
N GLY A 423 32.90 -14.62 -20.53
CA GLY A 423 33.94 -14.98 -21.51
C GLY A 423 35.08 -15.82 -20.92
N SER A 424 35.75 -16.60 -21.76
CA SER A 424 36.97 -17.36 -21.42
C SER A 424 38.21 -16.46 -21.45
N GLU A 425 39.12 -16.61 -20.48
CA GLU A 425 40.41 -15.89 -20.36
C GLU A 425 40.33 -14.35 -20.17
N LEU A 426 39.60 -13.89 -19.17
CA LEU A 426 39.55 -12.47 -18.81
C LEU A 426 40.88 -11.97 -18.21
N LYS A 427 41.59 -11.09 -18.93
CA LYS A 427 42.67 -10.25 -18.39
C LYS A 427 42.18 -8.80 -18.28
N ALA A 428 42.20 -8.25 -17.06
CA ALA A 428 41.79 -6.88 -16.78
C ALA A 428 43.00 -6.08 -16.27
N GLU A 429 43.38 -5.04 -17.00
CA GLU A 429 44.39 -4.06 -16.59
C GLU A 429 43.68 -2.77 -16.17
N ILE A 430 43.97 -2.28 -14.97
CA ILE A 430 43.36 -1.06 -14.41
C ILE A 430 44.45 0.01 -14.33
N SER A 431 44.24 1.14 -15.02
CA SER A 431 45.08 2.32 -14.93
C SER A 431 44.24 3.49 -14.42
N CYS A 432 44.56 3.99 -13.23
CA CYS A 432 43.86 5.11 -12.60
C CYS A 432 44.85 6.26 -12.38
N SER A 433 44.55 7.44 -12.93
CA SER A 433 45.31 8.67 -12.70
C SER A 433 44.45 9.65 -11.89
N VAL A 434 44.98 10.14 -10.76
CA VAL A 434 44.30 11.13 -9.92
C VAL A 434 45.27 12.26 -9.57
N SER A 435 44.84 13.50 -9.77
CA SER A 435 45.60 14.69 -9.42
C SER A 435 45.26 15.10 -7.99
N VAL A 436 46.26 15.15 -7.11
CA VAL A 436 46.10 15.49 -5.68
C VAL A 436 46.99 16.68 -5.33
N ASP A 437 46.51 17.56 -4.44
CA ASP A 437 47.27 18.71 -3.93
C ASP A 437 48.56 18.25 -3.22
N GLY A 438 49.70 18.87 -3.55
CA GLY A 438 51.04 18.52 -3.06
C GLY A 438 51.19 18.43 -1.54
N LYS A 439 50.33 19.13 -0.77
CA LYS A 439 50.31 19.05 0.71
C LYS A 439 49.64 17.79 1.26
N ALA A 440 48.81 17.10 0.46
CA ALA A 440 48.02 15.93 0.87
C ALA A 440 48.48 14.62 0.18
N VAL A 441 49.48 14.67 -0.71
CA VAL A 441 49.97 13.49 -1.46
C VAL A 441 50.46 12.38 -0.52
N ALA A 442 51.20 12.73 0.55
CA ALA A 442 51.77 11.75 1.46
C ALA A 442 50.71 11.00 2.28
N SER A 443 49.67 11.68 2.74
CA SER A 443 48.55 11.05 3.46
C SER A 443 47.68 10.23 2.52
N PHE A 444 47.36 10.77 1.34
CA PHE A 444 46.53 10.08 0.34
C PHE A 444 47.19 8.78 -0.18
N GLU A 445 48.51 8.79 -0.37
CA GLU A 445 49.25 7.59 -0.75
C GLU A 445 49.31 6.54 0.37
N SER A 446 49.42 6.98 1.63
CA SER A 446 49.37 6.07 2.78
C SER A 446 48.00 5.40 2.91
N ASP A 447 46.92 6.16 2.73
CA ASP A 447 45.56 5.64 2.79
C ASP A 447 45.28 4.65 1.65
N LEU A 448 45.76 4.95 0.43
CA LEU A 448 45.64 4.04 -0.70
C LEU A 448 46.45 2.74 -0.50
N ARG A 449 47.65 2.80 0.09
CA ARG A 449 48.40 1.59 0.44
C ARG A 449 47.65 0.73 1.45
N GLN A 450 47.10 1.32 2.51
CA GLN A 450 46.33 0.60 3.51
C GLN A 450 45.09 -0.07 2.90
N ILE A 451 44.35 0.65 2.05
CA ILE A 451 43.17 0.09 1.36
C ILE A 451 43.56 -1.06 0.43
N LEU A 452 44.70 -0.96 -0.27
CA LEU A 452 45.19 -2.05 -1.12
C LEU A 452 45.65 -3.28 -0.32
N GLU A 453 46.19 -3.07 0.87
CA GLU A 453 46.56 -4.15 1.81
C GLU A 453 45.32 -4.83 2.38
N ASP A 454 44.33 -4.08 2.84
CA ASP A 454 43.06 -4.59 3.36
C ASP A 454 42.28 -5.38 2.30
N LEU A 455 42.42 -5.02 1.02
CA LEU A 455 41.83 -5.73 -0.12
C LEU A 455 42.68 -6.90 -0.63
N GLY A 456 43.87 -7.14 -0.07
CA GLY A 456 44.79 -8.21 -0.48
C GLY A 456 45.38 -8.03 -1.88
N LEU A 457 45.48 -6.79 -2.36
CA LEU A 457 45.93 -6.43 -3.71
C LEU A 457 47.31 -5.76 -3.74
N ALA A 458 47.98 -5.64 -2.59
CA ALA A 458 49.28 -4.97 -2.44
C ALA A 458 50.38 -5.50 -3.38
N ASP A 459 50.40 -6.81 -3.68
CA ASP A 459 51.41 -7.43 -4.55
C ASP A 459 51.08 -7.31 -6.05
N LYS A 460 49.85 -6.88 -6.40
CA LYS A 460 49.32 -6.88 -7.77
C LYS A 460 49.20 -5.48 -8.36
N ILE A 461 49.17 -4.44 -7.53
CA ILE A 461 48.96 -3.04 -7.95
C ILE A 461 50.10 -2.20 -7.38
N ARG A 462 50.87 -1.53 -8.27
CA ARG A 462 51.95 -0.62 -7.89
C ARG A 462 51.48 0.82 -7.95
N ILE A 463 51.83 1.60 -6.94
CA ILE A 463 51.60 3.05 -6.93
C ILE A 463 52.87 3.72 -7.46
N GLU A 464 52.79 4.34 -8.63
CA GLU A 464 53.89 5.09 -9.25
C GLU A 464 53.57 6.60 -9.21
N ARG A 465 54.56 7.43 -8.87
CA ARG A 465 54.45 8.88 -8.91
C ARG A 465 55.02 9.38 -10.25
N SER A 466 54.25 10.20 -10.97
CA SER A 466 54.68 10.87 -12.20
C SER A 466 55.23 12.26 -11.94
#